data_AF-A0A357NFR7-F1
#
_entry.id   AF-A0A357NFR7-F1
#
_cell.length_a   1.000
_cell.length_b   1.000
_cell.length_c   1.000
_cell.angle_alpha   90.00
_cell.angle_beta   90.00
_cell.angle_gamma   90.00
#
_symmetry.space_group_name_H-M   'P 1'
#
loop_
_entity.id
_entity.type
_entity.pdbx_description
1 polymer ?
#
loop_
_entity_poly.entity_id
_entity_poly.type
_entity_poly.pdbx_seq_one_letter_code
_entity_poly.pdbx_strand_id
1 'polypeptide(L)' 'MNDKFRGRFAPSPSGEMHLGNAWTALLAWLQVRRGGG' A
#
# COMPACT_ATOMS: atom_id res chain seq x y z
N MET A 1 0.58 -4.05 -24.02
CA MET A 1 1.10 -3.14 -22.98
C MET A 1 1.03 -3.90 -21.66
N ASN A 2 2.15 -4.37 -21.12
CA ASN A 2 2.18 -4.94 -19.77
C ASN A 2 2.02 -3.79 -18.79
N ASP A 3 0.79 -3.45 -18.46
CA ASP A 3 0.53 -2.46 -17.42
C ASP A 3 0.85 -3.14 -16.08
N LYS A 4 2.03 -2.82 -15.52
CA LYS A 4 2.41 -3.31 -14.19
C LYS A 4 1.39 -2.76 -13.21
N PHE A 5 0.78 -3.65 -12.44
CA PHE A 5 -0.16 -3.28 -11.39
C PHE A 5 0.52 -2.28 -10.43
N ARG A 6 -0.22 -1.27 -9.95
CA ARG A 6 0.34 -0.19 -9.11
C ARG A 6 -0.66 0.16 -8.02
N GLY A 7 -0.20 0.12 -6.76
CA GLY A 7 -0.97 0.55 -5.61
C GLY A 7 -0.49 1.89 -5.05
N ARG A 8 -1.28 2.47 -4.15
CA ARG A 8 -0.96 3.72 -3.44
C ARG A 8 -1.36 3.61 -1.97
N PHE A 9 -0.38 3.73 -1.08
CA PHE A 9 -0.60 4.00 0.33
C PHE A 9 -0.17 5.45 0.61
N ALA A 10 -1.10 6.29 1.05
CA ALA A 10 -0.85 7.71 1.29
C ALA A 10 -1.68 8.20 2.48
N PRO A 11 -1.24 7.87 3.71
CA PRO A 11 -1.87 8.38 4.92
C PRO A 11 -1.66 9.90 5.02
N SER A 12 -2.52 10.57 5.78
CA SER A 12 -2.31 11.97 6.15
C SER A 12 -1.01 12.13 6.95
N PRO A 13 -0.20 13.18 6.73
CA PRO A 13 1.08 13.38 7.41
C PRO A 13 0.92 13.90 8.85
N SER A 14 -0.11 13.46 9.57
CA SER A 14 -0.47 13.97 10.88
C SER A 14 -0.18 12.92 11.96
N GLY A 15 0.87 13.14 12.76
CA GLY A 15 1.22 12.29 13.89
C GLY A 15 1.92 10.98 13.53
N GLU A 16 2.10 10.13 14.54
CA GLU A 16 2.77 8.84 14.44
C GLU A 16 1.96 7.82 13.63
N MET A 17 2.67 6.85 13.04
CA MET A 17 2.04 5.75 12.31
C MET A 17 1.33 4.79 13.28
N HIS A 18 0.00 4.79 13.27
CA HIS A 18 -0.79 3.87 14.08
C HIS A 18 -0.88 2.46 13.46
N LEU A 19 -1.23 1.46 14.29
CA LEU A 19 -1.33 0.06 13.86
C LEU A 19 -2.28 -0.14 12.67
N GLY A 20 -3.39 0.59 12.63
CA GLY A 20 -4.31 0.59 11.48
C GLY A 20 -3.63 1.02 10.17
N ASN A 21 -2.80 2.07 10.19
CA ASN A 21 -2.05 2.53 9.02
C ASN A 21 -1.01 1.49 8.59
N ALA A 22 -0.33 0.84 9.54
CA ALA A 22 0.61 -0.23 9.24
C ALA A 22 -0.08 -1.43 8.59
N TRP A 23 -1.25 -1.82 9.10
CA TRP A 23 -2.05 -2.88 8.52
C TRP A 23 -2.49 -2.54 7.08
N THR A 24 -3.01 -1.34 6.85
CA THR A 24 -3.41 -0.88 5.51
C THR A 24 -2.22 -0.81 4.55
N ALA A 25 -1.05 -0.34 5.00
CA ALA A 25 0.17 -0.32 4.21
C ALA A 25 0.60 -1.73 3.77
N LEU A 26 0.56 -2.70 4.70
CA LEU A 26 0.91 -4.09 4.42
C LEU A 26 -0.05 -4.71 3.40
N LEU A 27 -1.36 -4.50 3.55
CA LEU A 27 -2.36 -5.00 2.61
C LEU A 27 -2.19 -4.40 1.21
N ALA A 28 -1.97 -3.08 1.12
CA ALA A 28 -1.73 -2.40 -0.14
C ALA A 28 -0.49 -2.97 -0.85
N TRP A 29 0.58 -3.26 -0.11
CA TRP A 29 1.79 -3.89 -0.65
C TRP A 29 1.56 -5.34 -1.10
N LEU A 30 0.85 -6.15 -0.31
CA LEU A 30 0.57 -7.55 -0.66
C LEU A 30 -0.28 -7.69 -1.93
N GLN A 31 -1.26 -6.80 -2.11
CA GLN A 31 -2.11 -6.78 -3.31
C GLN A 31 -1.27 -6.54 -4.57
N VAL A 32 -0.40 -5.54 -4.51
CA VAL A 32 0.55 -5.14 -5.56
C VAL A 32 1.53 -6.27 -5.87
N ARG A 33 2.18 -6.80 -4.83
CA ARG A 33 3.07 -7.95 -4.93
C ARG A 33 2.42 -9.17 -5.59
N ARG A 34 1.17 -9.48 -5.26
CA ARG A 34 0.41 -10.59 -5.86
C ARG A 34 0.14 -10.37 -7.35
N GLY A 35 -0.04 -9.12 -7.77
CA GLY A 35 -0.31 -8.73 -9.16
C GLY A 35 0.91 -8.67 -10.07
N GLY A 36 2.13 -8.93 -9.57
CA GLY A 36 3.35 -8.83 -10.36
C GLY A 36 3.76 -7.38 -10.68
N GLY A 37 3.24 -6.43 -9.92
CA GLY A 37 3.52 -5.00 -10.03
C GLY A 37 3.16 -4.32 -8.74
#